data_AF-A0A0S8BR84-F1
#
_entry.id   AF-A0A0S8BR84-F1
#
_cell.length_a   1.000
_cell.length_b   1.000
_cell.length_c   1.000
_cell.angle_alpha   90.00
_cell.angle_beta   90.00
_cell.angle_gamma   90.00
#
_symmetry.space_group_name_H-M   'P 1'
#
loop_
_entity.id
_entity.type
_entity.pdbx_description
1 polymer ?
#
loop_
_entity_poly.entity_id
_entity_poly.type
_entity_poly.pdbx_seq_one_letter_code
_entity_poly.pdbx_strand_id
1 'polypeptide(L)'
;GGLNAVRVRNWKLHFTLLEGPINEAVRVKRAWPVIINLRADPYEVMWEESQRYMRWMADNMWTFVPAQTYVAEFLATFREFPPVRGSSLSVDNVLQELLQQGTGR
;
A
#
# COMPACT_ATOMS: atom_id res chain seq x y z
N GLY A 1 1.96 6.56 8.52
CA GLY A 1 0.98 5.65 7.87
C GLY A 1 1.23 5.64 6.38
N GLY A 2 1.15 4.48 5.73
CA GLY A 2 1.36 4.38 4.27
C GLY A 2 0.36 3.43 3.64
N LEU A 3 -0.09 3.76 2.43
CA LEU A 3 -0.97 2.90 1.65
C LEU A 3 -0.21 1.65 1.21
N ASN A 4 -0.71 0.47 1.56
CA ASN A 4 -0.08 -0.80 1.19
C ASN A 4 -0.57 -1.30 -0.17
N ALA A 5 -1.89 -1.26 -0.39
CA ALA A 5 -2.52 -1.75 -1.60
C ALA A 5 -3.82 -1.01 -1.91
N VAL A 6 -4.24 -1.05 -3.17
CA VAL A 6 -5.57 -0.61 -3.61
C VAL A 6 -6.26 -1.76 -4.34
N ARG A 7 -7.56 -1.96 -4.10
CA ARG A 7 -8.39 -2.93 -4.82
C ARG A 7 -9.49 -2.21 -5.58
N VAL A 8 -9.54 -2.47 -6.89
CA VAL A 8 -10.59 -1.99 -7.79
C VAL A 8 -11.20 -3.20 -8.50
N ARG A 9 -12.41 -3.58 -8.09
CA ARG A 9 -13.11 -4.78 -8.58
C ARG A 9 -12.25 -6.04 -8.39
N ASN A 10 -11.85 -6.68 -9.50
CA ASN A 10 -11.03 -7.89 -9.51
C ASN A 10 -9.54 -7.58 -9.46
N TRP A 11 -9.13 -6.32 -9.65
CA TRP A 11 -7.73 -5.93 -9.68
C TRP A 11 -7.29 -5.45 -8.31
N LYS A 12 -6.18 -5.96 -7.82
CA LYS A 12 -5.52 -5.52 -6.60
C LYS A 12 -4.08 -5.16 -6.93
N LEU A 13 -3.66 -3.96 -6.51
CA LEU A 13 -2.30 -3.48 -6.71
C LEU A 13 -1.63 -3.30 -5.37
N HIS A 14 -0.49 -3.96 -5.15
CA HIS A 14 0.32 -3.81 -3.94
C HIS A 14 1.51 -2.90 -4.20
N PHE A 15 1.58 -1.79 -3.45
CA PHE A 15 2.70 -0.85 -3.47
C PHE A 15 3.79 -1.24 -2.46
N THR A 16 3.37 -1.83 -1.34
CA THR A 16 4.27 -2.37 -0.32
C THR A 16 3.78 -3.73 0.13
N LEU A 17 4.71 -4.67 0.26
CA LEU A 17 4.45 -5.99 0.80
C LEU A 17 4.96 -6.09 2.23
N LEU A 18 4.40 -7.04 2.97
CA LEU A 18 4.91 -7.45 4.28
C LEU A 18 5.55 -8.82 4.07
N GLU A 19 6.86 -8.89 4.22
CA GLU A 19 7.62 -10.14 4.06
C GLU A 19 7.93 -10.73 5.44
N GLY A 20 7.57 -11.99 5.65
CA GLY A 20 7.78 -12.71 6.90
C GLY A 20 6.48 -12.99 7.68
N PRO A 21 6.59 -13.71 8.81
CA PRO A 21 5.45 -14.01 9.66
C PRO A 21 4.93 -12.72 10.33
N ILE A 22 3.67 -12.72 10.75
CA ILE A 22 2.97 -11.51 11.26
C ILE A 22 3.70 -10.80 12.41
N ASN A 23 4.53 -11.52 13.19
CA ASN A 23 5.29 -10.99 14.32
C ASN A 23 6.60 -10.29 13.92
N GLU A 24 7.19 -10.64 12.77
CA GLU A 24 8.50 -10.15 12.31
C GLU A 24 8.44 -9.49 10.93
N ALA A 25 7.24 -9.40 10.35
CA ALA A 25 7.03 -8.96 8.99
C ALA A 25 7.64 -7.58 8.73
N VAL A 26 8.50 -7.51 7.72
CA VAL A 26 9.16 -6.28 7.28
C VAL A 26 8.38 -5.70 6.11
N ARG A 27 8.13 -4.39 6.16
CA ARG A 27 7.49 -3.67 5.08
C ARG A 27 8.48 -3.37 3.96
N VAL A 28 8.32 -4.04 2.83
CA VAL A 28 9.16 -3.86 1.64
C VAL A 28 8.43 -3.00 0.61
N LYS A 29 9.03 -1.85 0.26
CA LYS A 29 8.52 -0.97 -0.79
C LYS A 29 9.11 -1.39 -2.13
N ARG A 30 8.25 -1.69 -3.10
CA ARG A 30 8.67 -2.08 -4.45
C ARG A 30 8.75 -0.85 -5.36
N ALA A 31 9.66 -0.90 -6.34
CA ALA A 31 9.73 0.11 -7.39
C ALA A 31 8.51 0.04 -8.32
N TRP A 32 8.08 -1.19 -8.62
CA TRP A 32 6.88 -1.47 -9.42
C TRP A 32 5.84 -2.17 -8.54
N PRO A 33 4.56 -1.72 -8.58
CA PRO A 33 3.52 -2.38 -7.82
C PRO A 33 3.29 -3.82 -8.32
N VAL A 34 2.96 -4.73 -7.41
CA VAL A 34 2.45 -6.05 -7.80
C VAL A 34 1.03 -5.86 -8.33
N ILE A 35 0.71 -6.44 -9.49
CA ILE A 35 -0.65 -6.47 -10.04
C ILE A 35 -1.20 -7.87 -9.80
N ILE A 36 -2.41 -7.96 -9.24
CA ILE A 36 -3.09 -9.22 -8.97
C ILE A 36 -4.50 -9.14 -9.51
N ASN A 37 -4.95 -10.21 -10.15
CA ASN A 37 -6.34 -10.38 -10.52
C ASN A 37 -6.97 -11.43 -9.60
N LEU A 38 -7.76 -11.01 -8.62
CA LEU A 38 -8.36 -11.87 -7.59
C LEU A 38 -9.33 -12.91 -8.14
N ARG A 39 -9.84 -12.73 -9.37
CA ARG A 39 -10.69 -13.73 -10.02
C ARG A 39 -9.86 -14.87 -10.61
N ALA A 40 -8.66 -14.56 -11.11
CA ALA A 40 -7.75 -15.54 -11.70
C ALA A 40 -6.80 -16.15 -10.65
N ASP A 41 -6.41 -15.34 -9.65
CA ASP A 41 -5.50 -15.69 -8.57
C ASP A 41 -6.09 -15.21 -7.22
N PRO A 42 -7.03 -15.97 -6.63
CA PRO A 42 -7.64 -15.62 -5.35
C PRO A 42 -6.67 -15.64 -4.17
N TYR A 43 -5.57 -16.39 -4.29
CA TYR A 43 -4.57 -16.58 -3.23
C TYR A 43 -3.37 -15.63 -3.33
N GLU A 44 -3.32 -14.79 -4.37
CA GLU A 44 -2.30 -13.75 -4.52
C GLU A 44 -0.88 -14.31 -4.66
N VAL A 45 -0.72 -15.51 -5.25
CA VAL A 45 0.56 -16.25 -5.34
C VAL A 45 1.24 -16.15 -6.72
N MET A 46 0.50 -15.74 -7.76
CA MET A 46 0.99 -15.82 -9.14
C MET A 46 2.27 -15.00 -9.36
N TRP A 47 2.43 -13.88 -8.64
CA TRP A 47 3.59 -13.02 -8.78
C TRP A 47 4.88 -13.59 -8.19
N GLU A 48 4.78 -14.58 -7.29
CA GLU A 48 5.92 -15.33 -6.74
C GLU A 48 6.18 -16.60 -7.55
N GLU A 49 5.13 -17.36 -7.86
CA GLU A 49 5.28 -18.73 -8.39
C GLU A 49 5.36 -18.78 -9.93
N SER A 50 4.80 -17.79 -10.63
CA SER A 50 4.70 -17.86 -12.10
C SER A 50 5.91 -17.28 -12.82
N GLN A 51 6.56 -18.13 -13.61
CA GLN A 51 7.64 -17.73 -14.52
C GLN A 51 7.18 -16.77 -15.64
N ARG A 52 5.87 -16.66 -15.89
CA ARG A 52 5.30 -15.76 -16.91
C ARG A 52 4.65 -14.50 -16.33
N TYR A 53 4.77 -14.28 -15.02
CA TYR A 53 4.14 -13.15 -14.36
C TYR A 53 4.57 -11.82 -14.97
N MET A 54 5.87 -11.60 -15.25
CA MET A 54 6.32 -10.30 -15.78
C MET A 54 5.74 -9.96 -17.14
N ARG A 55 5.57 -10.95 -18.02
CA ARG A 55 4.88 -10.76 -19.30
C ARG A 55 3.40 -10.44 -19.08
N TRP A 56 2.71 -11.22 -18.25
CA TRP A 56 1.31 -10.97 -17.93
C TRP A 56 1.09 -9.61 -17.26
N MET A 57 2.00 -9.19 -16.38
CA MET A 57 1.98 -7.88 -15.73
C MET A 57 2.12 -6.78 -16.78
N ALA A 58 3.06 -6.92 -17.73
CA ALA A 58 3.24 -5.98 -18.83
C ALA A 58 1.96 -5.81 -19.65
N ASP A 59 1.30 -6.92 -20.00
CA ASP A 59 0.03 -6.91 -20.73
C ASP A 59 -1.10 -6.22 -19.95
N ASN A 60 -1.00 -6.19 -18.61
CA ASN A 60 -1.98 -5.60 -17.70
C ASN A 60 -1.53 -4.29 -17.05
N MET A 61 -0.47 -3.65 -17.55
CA MET A 61 0.03 -2.38 -17.02
C MET A 61 -0.98 -1.23 -17.14
N TRP A 62 -1.96 -1.35 -18.05
CA TRP A 62 -3.06 -0.40 -18.17
C TRP A 62 -3.83 -0.21 -16.86
N THR A 63 -3.78 -1.17 -15.93
CA THR A 63 -4.43 -1.11 -14.62
C THR A 63 -3.88 -0.02 -13.69
N PHE A 64 -2.66 0.49 -13.94
CA PHE A 64 -2.06 1.54 -13.12
C PHE A 64 -2.81 2.87 -13.21
N VAL A 65 -3.30 3.23 -14.39
CA VAL A 65 -4.01 4.51 -14.61
C VAL A 65 -5.27 4.63 -13.74
N PRO A 66 -6.25 3.69 -13.81
CA PRO A 66 -7.42 3.79 -12.96
C PRO A 66 -7.08 3.67 -11.47
N ALA A 67 -6.09 2.85 -11.11
CA ALA A 67 -5.65 2.74 -9.72
C ALA A 67 -5.12 4.07 -9.15
N GLN A 68 -4.36 4.83 -9.95
CA GLN A 68 -3.88 6.16 -9.57
C GLN A 68 -5.05 7.13 -9.35
N THR A 69 -6.06 7.12 -10.21
CA THR A 69 -7.26 7.95 -10.05
C THR A 69 -7.97 7.65 -8.73
N TYR A 70 -8.23 6.37 -8.42
CA TYR A 70 -8.89 6.01 -7.16
C TYR A 70 -8.09 6.38 -5.92
N VAL A 71 -6.76 6.22 -5.95
CA VAL A 71 -5.90 6.65 -4.85
C VAL A 71 -5.95 8.16 -4.70
N ALA A 72 -5.92 8.93 -5.80
CA ALA A 72 -6.03 10.38 -5.76
C ALA A 72 -7.37 10.85 -5.20
N GLU A 73 -8.48 10.22 -5.60
CA GLU A 73 -9.82 10.48 -5.06
C GLU A 73 -9.89 10.19 -3.56
N PHE A 74 -9.35 9.04 -3.11
CA PHE A 74 -9.27 8.70 -1.70
C PHE A 74 -8.45 9.73 -0.93
N LEU A 75 -7.28 10.13 -1.44
CA LEU A 75 -6.46 11.17 -0.81
C LEU A 75 -7.16 12.54 -0.79
N ALA A 76 -8.00 12.85 -1.77
CA ALA A 76 -8.78 14.09 -1.79
C ALA A 76 -9.81 14.13 -0.64
N THR A 77 -10.35 12.98 -0.22
CA THR A 77 -11.27 12.92 0.93
C THR A 77 -10.63 13.39 2.23
N PHE A 78 -9.30 13.27 2.38
CA PHE A 78 -8.60 13.77 3.56
C PHE A 78 -8.61 15.29 3.72
N ARG A 79 -9.02 16.04 2.68
CA ARG A 79 -9.27 17.48 2.81
C ARG A 79 -10.51 17.78 3.65
N GLU A 80 -11.53 16.94 3.53
CA GLU A 80 -12.79 17.05 4.27
C GLU A 80 -12.73 16.27 5.59
N PHE A 81 -12.08 15.10 5.58
CA PHE A 81 -11.95 14.19 6.71
C PHE A 81 -10.49 14.00 7.08
N PRO A 82 -9.89 14.90 7.89
CA PRO A 82 -8.48 14.79 8.24
C PRO A 82 -8.20 13.46 8.97
N PRO A 83 -7.10 12.77 8.64
CA PRO A 83 -6.78 11.50 9.28
C PRO A 83 -6.50 11.69 10.77
N VAL A 84 -7.19 10.93 11.60
CA VAL A 84 -6.91 10.90 13.04
C VAL A 84 -5.51 10.31 13.24
N ARG A 85 -4.64 11.03 13.96
CA ARG A 85 -3.37 10.48 14.43
C ARG A 85 -3.70 9.43 15.50
N GLY A 86 -3.66 8.16 15.12
CA GLY A 86 -3.71 7.07 16.09
C GLY A 86 -2.43 7.06 16.94
N SER A 87 -2.53 6.60 18.19
CA SER A 87 -1.38 6.35 19.05
C SER A 87 -0.57 5.19 18.47
N SER A 88 0.43 5.50 17.64
CA SER A 88 1.33 4.50 17.11
C SER A 88 2.41 4.20 18.15
N LEU A 89 2.71 2.92 18.39
CA LEU A 89 3.85 2.48 19.21
C LEU A 89 5.22 2.72 18.57
N SER A 90 5.29 3.26 17.34
CA SER A 90 6.56 3.64 16.71
C SER A 90 7.20 4.82 17.43
N VAL A 91 8.47 4.64 17.80
CA VAL A 91 9.32 5.64 18.46
C VAL A 91 9.36 6.96 17.68
N ASP A 92 9.30 6.91 16.34
CA ASP A 92 9.29 8.10 15.49
C ASP A 92 8.05 8.98 15.74
N ASN A 93 6.89 8.36 15.98
CA ASN A 93 5.66 9.11 16.24
C ASN A 93 5.62 9.67 17.67
N VAL A 94 6.17 8.94 18.65
CA VAL A 94 6.35 9.46 20.02
C VAL A 94 7.33 10.64 20.03
N LEU A 95 8.43 10.56 19.28
CA LEU A 95 9.38 11.66 19.13
C LEU A 95 8.73 12.88 18.47
N GLN A 96 7.91 12.70 17.44
CA GLN A 96 7.17 13.79 16.80
C GLN A 96 6.16 14.45 17.75
N GLU A 97 5.47 13.67 18.58
CA GLU A 97 4.59 14.19 19.64
C GLU A 97 5.37 15.00 20.69
N LEU A 98 6.52 14.48 21.15
CA LEU A 98 7.39 15.19 22.11
C LEU A 98 7.97 16.49 21.52
N LEU A 99 8.39 16.49 20.25
CA LEU A 99 8.90 17.69 19.57
C LEU A 99 7.80 18.74 19.35
N GLN A 100 6.57 18.33 19.02
CA GLN A 100 5.43 19.24 18.93
C GLN A 100 5.02 19.82 20.29
N GLN A 101 5.16 19.05 21.39
CA GLN A 101 4.92 19.55 22.74
C GLN A 101 6.04 20.50 23.24
N GLY A 102 7.28 20.31 22.80
CA GLY A 102 8.44 21.13 23.19
C GLY A 102 8.53 22.51 22.51
N THR A 103 7.81 22.73 21.41
CA THR A 103 7.85 24.02 20.64
C THR A 103 6.81 25.05 21.15
N GLY A 104 6.10 24.73 22.24
CA GLY A 104 5.10 25.60 22.88
C GLY A 104 5.59 26.39 24.08
N ARG A 105 6.90 26.61 24.23
CA ARG A 105 7.50 27.46 25.26
C ARG A 105 8.50 28.44 24.65
#